data_AF-A0A0D0AT36-F1
#
_entry.id   AF-A0A0D0AT36-F1
#
_cell.length_a   1.000
_cell.length_b   1.000
_cell.length_c   1.000
_cell.angle_alpha   90.00
_cell.angle_beta   90.00
_cell.angle_gamma   90.00
#
_symmetry.space_group_name_H-M   'P 1'
#
loop_
_entity.id
_entity.type
_entity.pdbx_description
1 polymer ?
#
loop_
_entity_poly.entity_id
_entity_poly.type
_entity_poly.pdbx_seq_one_letter_code
_entity_poly.pdbx_strand_id
1 'polypeptide(L)' 'TITQMLQQCVALHQRDWALKLPAIEFAINLARSSSTGYPPFVLNYGSLLRSMI' A
#
# COMPACT_ATOMS: atom_id res chain seq x y z
N THR A 1 0.61 11.37 0.06
CA THR A 1 0.11 10.01 -0.23
C THR A 1 0.49 9.00 0.84
N ILE A 2 1.77 8.66 1.06
CA ILE A 2 2.18 7.67 2.09
C ILE A 2 1.85 8.16 3.52
N THR A 3 2.20 9.40 3.84
CA THR A 3 1.90 10.01 5.15
C THR A 3 0.40 10.03 5.45
N GLN A 4 -0.43 10.27 4.44
CA GLN A 4 -1.89 10.28 4.60
C GLN A 4 -2.44 8.86 4.85
N MET A 5 -1.92 7.84 4.16
CA MET A 5 -2.33 6.46 4.44
C MET A 5 -1.91 6.02 5.84
N LEU A 6 -0.69 6.40 6.28
CA LEU A 6 -0.26 6.15 7.66
C LEU A 6 -1.17 6.83 8.68
N GLN A 7 -1.51 8.10 8.49
CA GLN A 7 -2.40 8.83 9.41
C GLN A 7 -3.82 8.25 9.46
N GLN A 8 -4.31 7.68 8.36
CA GLN A 8 -5.65 7.09 8.29
C GLN A 8 -5.71 5.66 8.84
N CYS A 9 -4.63 4.90 8.71
CA CYS A 9 -4.62 3.48 9.06
C CYS A 9 -4.05 3.17 10.46
N VAL A 10 -3.22 4.07 11.00
CA VAL A 10 -2.61 3.92 12.34
C VAL A 10 -3.55 4.50 13.39
N ALA A 11 -3.71 3.81 14.51
CA ALA A 11 -4.55 4.27 15.60
C ALA A 11 -4.00 5.55 16.24
N LEU A 12 -4.87 6.32 16.91
CA LEU A 12 -4.52 7.60 17.53
C LEU A 12 -3.33 7.52 18.49
N HIS A 13 -3.13 6.37 19.15
CA HIS A 13 -2.05 6.15 20.09
C HIS A 13 -0.72 5.74 19.42
N GLN A 14 -0.70 5.61 18.09
CA GLN A 14 0.48 5.36 17.24
C GLN A 14 1.38 4.19 17.65
N ARG A 15 0.82 3.10 18.21
CA ARG A 15 1.61 1.90 18.58
C ARG A 15 1.39 0.72 17.64
N ASP A 16 0.38 0.77 16.79
CA ASP A 16 0.03 -0.30 15.85
C ASP A 16 0.63 -0.10 14.46
N TRP A 17 1.42 0.95 14.22
CA TRP A 17 1.97 1.27 12.90
C TRP A 17 2.74 0.11 12.27
N ALA A 18 3.53 -0.62 13.04
CA ALA A 18 4.31 -1.75 12.56
C ALA A 18 3.41 -2.89 12.04
N LEU A 19 2.26 -3.12 12.70
CA LEU A 19 1.27 -4.11 12.28
C LEU A 19 0.47 -3.66 11.04
N LYS A 20 0.29 -2.34 10.87
CA LYS A 20 -0.46 -1.76 9.74
C LYS A 20 0.40 -1.60 8.48
N LEU A 21 1.71 -1.49 8.62
CA LEU A 21 2.64 -1.25 7.52
C LEU A 21 2.47 -2.22 6.34
N PRO A 22 2.40 -3.56 6.54
CA PRO A 22 2.25 -4.49 5.42
C PRO A 22 1.00 -4.23 4.58
N ALA A 23 -0.13 -3.92 5.23
CA ALA A 23 -1.38 -3.62 4.53
C ALA A 23 -1.32 -2.28 3.79
N ILE A 24 -0.68 -1.27 4.37
CA ILE A 24 -0.48 0.05 3.73
C ILE A 24 0.42 -0.08 2.50
N GLU A 25 1.53 -0.79 2.63
CA GLU A 25 2.44 -1.08 1.52
C GLU A 25 1.73 -1.82 0.39
N PHE A 26 0.95 -2.85 0.73
CA PHE A 26 0.16 -3.60 -0.25
C PHE A 26 -0.83 -2.68 -0.99
N ALA A 27 -1.57 -1.85 -0.26
CA ALA A 27 -2.51 -0.90 -0.86
C ALA A 27 -1.82 0.08 -1.81
N ILE A 28 -0.64 0.60 -1.45
CA ILE A 28 0.14 1.51 -2.30
C ILE A 28 0.63 0.79 -3.57
N ASN A 29 1.18 -0.41 -3.44
CA ASN A 29 1.72 -1.17 -4.57
C ASN A 29 0.63 -1.72 -5.51
N LEU A 30 -0.62 -1.81 -5.01
CA LEU A 30 -1.79 -2.17 -5.80
C LEU A 30 -2.45 -0.97 -6.49
N ALA A 31 -2.29 0.24 -5.96
CA ALA A 31 -2.93 1.43 -6.49
C ALA A 31 -2.39 1.79 -7.89
N ARG A 32 -3.29 2.07 -8.82
CA ARG A 32 -2.94 2.50 -10.18
C ARG A 32 -2.33 3.90 -10.15
N SER A 33 -1.11 4.06 -10.67
CA SER A 33 -0.50 5.38 -10.82
C SER A 33 -1.11 6.12 -12.02
N SER A 34 -1.34 7.42 -11.87
CA SER A 34 -1.83 8.28 -12.96
C SER A 34 -0.79 8.53 -14.04
N SER A 35 0.52 8.50 -13.71
CA SER A 35 1.60 8.76 -14.66
C SER A 35 1.89 7.57 -15.57
N THR A 36 1.86 6.35 -15.02
CA THR A 36 2.17 5.13 -15.77
C THR A 36 0.92 4.38 -16.21
N GLY A 37 -0.24 4.64 -15.59
CA GLY A 37 -1.47 3.91 -15.84
C GLY A 37 -1.43 2.45 -15.33
N TYR A 38 -0.42 2.05 -14.56
CA TYR A 38 -0.29 0.71 -14.01
C TYR A 38 0.05 0.73 -12.51
N PRO A 39 -0.38 -0.27 -11.74
CA PRO A 39 0.08 -0.48 -10.37
C PRO A 39 1.58 -0.77 -10.29
N PRO A 40 2.29 -0.34 -9.24
CA PRO A 40 3.68 -0.71 -9.01
C PRO A 40 3.94 -2.22 -9.03
N PHE A 41 3.03 -3.07 -8.53
CA PHE A 41 3.21 -4.52 -8.64
C PHE A 41 3.33 -5.02 -10.08
N VAL A 42 2.52 -4.46 -10.99
CA VAL A 42 2.59 -4.82 -12.41
C VAL A 42 3.92 -4.35 -13.01
N LEU A 43 4.39 -3.16 -12.63
CA LEU A 43 5.63 -2.59 -13.17
C LEU A 43 6.89 -3.32 -12.68
N ASN A 44 6.91 -3.76 -11.42
CA ASN A 44 8.07 -4.43 -10.83
C ASN A 44 8.10 -5.94 -11.10
N TYR A 45 6.94 -6.61 -11.11
CA TYR A 45 6.85 -8.07 -11.13
C TYR A 45 6.10 -8.63 -12.35
N GLY A 46 5.54 -7.77 -13.22
CA GLY A 46 4.81 -8.19 -14.42
C GLY A 46 3.42 -8.80 -14.15
N SER A 47 2.98 -8.88 -12.90
CA SER A 47 1.66 -9.39 -12.52
C SER A 47 1.17 -8.77 -11.21
N LEU A 48 -0.14 -8.82 -10.97
CA LEU A 48 -0.69 -8.48 -9.66
C LEU A 48 -0.43 -9.63 -8.70
N LEU A 49 0.10 -9.32 -7.51
CA LEU A 49 0.17 -10.28 -6.41
C LEU A 49 -1.25 -10.71 -6.05
N ARG A 50 -1.51 -12.03 -6.13
CA ARG A 50 -2.80 -12.63 -5.75
C ARG A 50 -2.97 -12.44 -4.24
N SER A 51 -4.01 -11.69 -3.87
CA SER A 51 -4.56 -11.40 -2.53
C SER A 51 -3.75 -11.89 -1.31
N MET A 52 -3.51 -11.00 -0.35
CA MET A 52 -3.20 -11.41 1.03
C MET A 52 -4.35 -12.29 1.53
N ILE A 53 -4.12 -13.58 1.77
CA ILE A 53 -5.04 -14.51 2.44
C ILE A 53 -4.66 -14.53 3.92
#